data_AF-E9G9P8-F1
#
_entry.id   AF-E9G9P8-F1
#
_cell.length_a   1.000
_cell.length_b   1.000
_cell.length_c   1.000
_cell.angle_alpha   90.00
_cell.angle_beta   90.00
_cell.angle_gamma   90.00
#
_symmetry.space_group_name_H-M   'P 1'
#
loop_
_entity.id
_entity.type
_entity.pdbx_description
1 polymer ?
#
loop_
_entity_poly.entity_id
_entity_poly.type
_entity_poly.pdbx_seq_one_letter_code
_entity_poly.pdbx_strand_id
1 'polypeptide(L)'
;MPRIGTVTIDHAADKEDYDAWEKALISRFLTETEIENLKKQLNELKQNPDQSTQTYVSRLNHLYDIIHGKEIVLDETIAPPEAVVLARSPRKIRGEAKQKILLKGLLPKIVQVVWTRIDVNSSYEDVCEIVYAAETIVNRMEQN
;
A
#
# COMPACT_ATOMS: atom_id res chain seq x y z
N MET A 1 30.29 34.77 -35.88
CA MET A 1 28.89 34.40 -35.61
C MET A 1 28.76 32.89 -35.77
N PRO A 2 28.36 32.12 -34.75
CA PRO A 2 28.18 30.68 -34.89
C PRO A 2 26.82 30.38 -35.50
N ARG A 3 26.77 29.45 -36.47
CA ARG A 3 25.53 28.95 -37.07
C ARG A 3 24.81 28.07 -36.04
N ILE A 4 23.54 28.37 -35.83
CA ILE A 4 22.61 27.55 -35.06
C ILE A 4 22.45 26.23 -35.82
N GLY A 5 22.99 25.15 -35.26
CA GLY A 5 22.66 23.80 -35.71
C GLY A 5 21.22 23.51 -35.34
N THR A 6 20.36 23.35 -36.34
CA THR A 6 19.03 22.78 -36.17
C THR A 6 19.19 21.35 -35.70
N VAL A 7 18.78 21.06 -34.46
CA VAL A 7 18.60 19.69 -33.98
C VAL A 7 17.36 19.15 -34.70
N THR A 8 17.57 18.38 -35.75
CA THR A 8 16.53 17.54 -36.34
C THR A 8 16.23 16.43 -35.34
N ILE A 9 15.00 16.38 -34.84
CA ILE A 9 14.49 15.19 -34.15
C ILE A 9 14.35 14.14 -35.25
N ASP A 10 15.35 13.27 -35.37
CA ASP A 10 15.34 12.15 -36.31
C ASP A 10 14.09 11.30 -36.02
N HIS A 11 13.20 11.31 -37.01
CA HIS A 11 11.99 10.51 -37.05
C HIS A 11 12.38 9.04 -37.22
N ALA A 12 12.00 8.22 -36.23
CA ALA A 12 11.98 6.75 -36.27
C ALA A 12 13.36 6.05 -36.40
N ALA A 13 13.94 5.68 -35.26
CA ALA A 13 14.71 4.44 -35.18
C ALA A 13 13.72 3.26 -35.33
N ASP A 14 14.15 2.18 -35.98
CA ASP A 14 13.34 1.19 -36.70
C ASP A 14 12.11 0.60 -35.96
N LYS A 15 11.15 0.03 -36.70
CA LYS A 15 9.97 -0.67 -36.11
C LYS A 15 10.37 -1.71 -35.05
N GLU A 16 11.55 -2.32 -35.21
CA GLU A 16 12.15 -3.25 -34.26
C GLU A 16 12.51 -2.60 -32.90
N ASP A 17 12.94 -1.34 -32.92
CA ASP A 17 13.21 -0.55 -31.70
C ASP A 17 11.92 -0.13 -31.00
N TYR A 18 10.86 0.16 -31.76
CA TYR A 18 9.53 0.40 -31.20
C TYR A 18 8.98 -0.86 -30.54
N ASP A 19 9.06 -2.03 -31.20
CA ASP A 19 8.60 -3.31 -30.64
C ASP A 19 9.42 -3.72 -29.40
N ALA A 20 10.73 -3.46 -29.39
CA ALA A 20 11.60 -3.69 -28.24
C ALA A 20 11.28 -2.75 -27.08
N TRP A 21 11.06 -1.46 -27.37
CA TRP A 21 10.64 -0.47 -26.38
C TRP A 21 9.26 -0.81 -25.81
N GLU A 22 8.30 -1.19 -26.63
CA GLU A 22 6.94 -1.58 -26.22
C GLU A 22 6.98 -2.83 -25.35
N LYS A 23 7.75 -3.86 -25.72
CA LYS A 23 7.95 -5.05 -24.89
C LYS A 23 8.65 -4.74 -23.56
N ALA A 24 9.64 -3.84 -23.56
CA ALA A 24 10.32 -3.41 -22.33
C ALA A 24 9.41 -2.56 -21.43
N LEU A 25 8.48 -1.81 -22.01
CA LEU A 25 7.47 -1.05 -21.29
C LEU A 25 6.40 -1.99 -20.70
N ILE A 26 5.90 -2.95 -21.48
CA ILE A 26 4.92 -3.95 -21.06
C ILE A 26 5.49 -4.89 -20.01
N SER A 27 6.74 -5.35 -20.16
CA SER A 27 7.40 -6.21 -19.17
C SER A 27 7.68 -5.50 -17.84
N ARG A 28 7.58 -4.17 -17.82
CA ARG A 28 7.66 -3.36 -16.60
C ARG A 28 6.32 -3.30 -15.85
N PHE A 29 5.22 -3.69 -16.47
CA PHE A 29 3.94 -3.88 -15.79
C PHE A 29 3.85 -5.30 -15.22
N LEU A 30 3.22 -5.41 -14.05
CA LEU A 30 2.92 -6.70 -13.46
C LEU A 30 1.92 -7.45 -14.35
N THR A 31 2.27 -8.68 -14.69
CA THR A 31 1.37 -9.64 -15.34
C THR A 31 0.22 -10.02 -14.41
N GLU A 32 -0.88 -10.51 -14.97
CA GLU A 32 -2.04 -10.99 -14.18
C GLU A 32 -1.63 -12.07 -13.17
N THR A 33 -0.76 -13.00 -13.56
CA THR A 33 -0.22 -14.05 -12.68
C THR A 33 0.60 -13.48 -11.52
N GLU A 34 1.39 -12.43 -11.74
CA GLU A 34 2.11 -11.77 -10.66
C GLU A 34 1.15 -11.08 -9.68
N ILE A 35 0.11 -10.41 -10.19
CA ILE A 35 -0.93 -9.80 -9.36
C ILE A 35 -1.67 -10.85 -8.52
N GLU A 36 -2.01 -12.00 -9.10
CA GLU A 36 -2.63 -13.11 -8.36
C GLU A 36 -1.72 -13.66 -7.26
N ASN A 37 -0.44 -13.85 -7.55
CA ASN A 37 0.55 -14.27 -6.56
C ASN A 37 0.67 -13.27 -5.42
N LEU A 38 0.71 -11.97 -5.72
CA LEU A 38 0.76 -10.91 -4.71
C LEU A 38 -0.53 -10.87 -3.86
N LYS A 39 -1.70 -11.05 -4.48
CA LYS A 39 -2.98 -11.18 -3.75
C LYS A 39 -2.98 -12.37 -2.80
N LYS A 40 -2.42 -13.51 -3.23
CA LYS A 40 -2.25 -14.69 -2.37
C LYS A 40 -1.32 -14.38 -1.19
N GLN A 41 -0.16 -13.76 -1.45
CA GLN A 41 0.76 -13.31 -0.40
C GLN A 41 0.09 -12.37 0.59
N LEU A 42 -0.77 -11.45 0.12
CA LEU A 42 -1.49 -10.51 0.98
C LEU A 42 -2.51 -11.22 1.88
N ASN A 43 -3.23 -12.21 1.36
CA ASN A 43 -4.21 -12.99 2.12
C ASN A 43 -3.58 -13.90 3.19
N GLU A 44 -2.34 -14.31 2.96
CA GLU A 44 -1.54 -15.16 3.86
C GLU A 44 -0.62 -14.33 4.78
N LEU A 45 -0.59 -13.01 4.63
CA LEU A 45 0.32 -12.11 5.32
C LEU A 45 0.09 -12.12 6.84
N LYS A 46 1.10 -12.54 7.60
CA LYS A 46 1.10 -12.56 9.07
C LYS A 46 2.33 -11.86 9.64
N GLN A 47 2.20 -11.36 10.86
CA GLN A 47 3.31 -10.87 11.66
C GLN A 47 4.16 -12.05 12.11
N ASN A 48 5.46 -11.99 11.85
CA ASN A 48 6.40 -12.98 12.38
C ASN A 48 6.61 -12.75 13.88
N PRO A 49 6.89 -13.81 14.68
CA PRO A 49 7.10 -13.68 16.13
C PRO A 49 8.19 -12.66 16.52
N ASP A 50 9.27 -12.58 15.73
CA ASP A 50 10.41 -11.71 15.98
C ASP A 50 10.29 -10.33 15.28
N GLN A 51 9.15 -10.08 14.62
CA GLN A 51 8.94 -8.86 13.83
C GLN A 51 8.08 -7.87 14.62
N SER A 52 8.51 -6.60 14.64
CA SER A 52 7.70 -5.52 15.21
C SER A 52 6.41 -5.28 14.42
N THR A 53 5.36 -4.82 15.11
CA THR A 53 4.08 -4.48 14.47
C THR A 53 4.23 -3.40 13.41
N GLN A 54 5.11 -2.42 13.61
CA GLN A 54 5.41 -1.38 12.62
C GLN A 54 5.95 -1.97 11.30
N THR A 55 6.88 -2.91 11.39
CA THR A 55 7.43 -3.57 10.19
C THR A 55 6.36 -4.40 9.49
N TYR A 56 5.49 -5.07 10.25
CA TYR A 56 4.36 -5.82 9.70
C TYR A 56 3.36 -4.90 8.97
N VAL A 57 2.94 -3.79 9.59
CA VAL A 57 2.05 -2.80 8.98
C VAL A 57 2.66 -2.21 7.72
N SER A 58 3.96 -1.90 7.73
CA SER A 58 4.68 -1.39 6.54
C SER A 58 4.62 -2.39 5.37
N ARG A 59 4.85 -3.68 5.63
CA ARG A 59 4.74 -4.75 4.60
C ARG A 59 3.33 -4.86 4.05
N LEU A 60 2.32 -4.81 4.92
CA LEU A 60 0.91 -4.84 4.50
C LEU A 60 0.59 -3.66 3.58
N ASN A 61 0.93 -2.44 4.00
CA ASN A 61 0.68 -1.24 3.22
C ASN A 61 1.39 -1.28 1.87
N HIS A 62 2.67 -1.65 1.87
CA HIS A 62 3.44 -1.75 0.64
C HIS A 62 2.86 -2.77 -0.34
N LEU A 63 2.52 -3.97 0.13
CA LEU A 63 1.94 -5.01 -0.71
C LEU A 63 0.56 -4.61 -1.25
N TYR A 64 -0.26 -3.98 -0.42
CA TYR A 64 -1.56 -3.47 -0.82
C TYR A 64 -1.43 -2.37 -1.89
N ASP A 65 -0.45 -1.46 -1.74
CA ASP A 65 -0.16 -0.40 -2.70
C ASP A 65 0.34 -0.96 -4.04
N ILE A 66 1.11 -2.05 -4.05
CA ILE A 66 1.55 -2.71 -5.29
C ILE A 66 0.34 -3.31 -6.04
N ILE A 67 -0.56 -3.99 -5.33
CA ILE A 67 -1.69 -4.70 -5.94
C ILE A 67 -2.78 -3.73 -6.42
N HIS A 68 -3.08 -2.72 -5.60
CA HIS A 68 -4.25 -1.86 -5.78
C HIS A 68 -3.89 -0.43 -6.19
N GLY A 69 -2.60 -0.15 -6.43
CA GLY A 69 -2.09 1.19 -6.61
C GLY A 69 -1.98 1.95 -5.28
N LYS A 70 -1.17 3.02 -5.31
CA LYS A 70 -1.05 3.96 -4.20
C LYS A 70 -2.35 4.71 -4.01
N GLU A 71 -2.67 4.97 -2.74
CA GLU A 71 -3.83 5.77 -2.39
C GLU A 71 -3.67 7.21 -2.91
N ILE A 72 -4.74 7.74 -3.49
CA ILE A 72 -4.76 9.12 -3.96
C ILE A 72 -5.00 10.03 -2.75
N VAL A 73 -3.94 10.73 -2.34
CA VAL A 73 -4.01 11.76 -1.30
C VAL A 73 -4.39 13.09 -1.94
N LEU A 74 -5.69 13.39 -1.92
CA LEU A 74 -6.23 14.72 -2.18
C LEU A 74 -5.97 15.63 -0.97
N ASP A 75 -5.48 16.83 -1.26
CA ASP A 75 -5.51 17.94 -0.32
C ASP A 75 -6.93 18.52 -0.30
N GLU A 76 -7.67 18.22 0.77
CA GLU A 76 -9.07 18.64 0.93
C GLU A 76 -9.24 20.16 1.03
N THR A 77 -8.16 20.93 1.22
CA THR A 77 -8.23 22.40 1.27
C THR A 77 -8.29 23.05 -0.11
N ILE A 78 -7.79 22.36 -1.14
CA ILE A 78 -7.73 22.85 -2.52
C ILE A 78 -8.57 22.01 -3.50
N ALA A 79 -8.90 20.78 -3.14
CA ALA A 79 -9.69 19.89 -4.00
C ALA A 79 -11.15 20.35 -4.10
N PRO A 80 -11.77 20.28 -5.30
CA PRO A 80 -13.20 20.53 -5.44
C PRO A 80 -14.03 19.58 -4.55
N PRO A 81 -15.16 20.03 -3.96
CA PRO A 81 -15.98 19.22 -3.08
C PRO A 81 -16.40 17.87 -3.70
N GLU A 82 -16.69 17.84 -5.01
CA GLU A 82 -17.04 16.61 -5.72
C GLU A 82 -15.89 15.59 -5.74
N ALA A 83 -14.65 16.03 -5.90
CA ALA A 83 -13.49 15.15 -5.89
C ALA A 83 -13.24 14.57 -4.49
N VAL A 84 -13.44 15.38 -3.45
CA VAL A 84 -13.35 14.94 -2.05
C VAL A 84 -14.41 13.88 -1.76
N VAL A 85 -15.66 14.11 -2.17
CA VAL A 85 -16.75 13.13 -1.99
C VAL A 85 -16.46 11.82 -2.72
N LEU A 86 -15.98 11.89 -3.97
CA LEU A 86 -15.64 10.71 -4.76
C LEU A 86 -14.49 9.89 -4.16
N ALA A 87 -13.52 10.55 -3.52
CA ALA A 87 -12.40 9.85 -2.88
C ALA A 87 -12.75 9.21 -1.53
N ARG A 88 -13.74 9.74 -0.79
CA ARG A 88 -14.09 9.24 0.55
C ARG A 88 -14.46 7.76 0.57
N SER A 89 -15.31 7.31 -0.35
CA SER A 89 -15.78 5.93 -0.37
C SER A 89 -14.67 4.92 -0.70
N PRO A 90 -13.85 5.09 -1.77
CA PRO A 90 -12.70 4.24 -2.03
C PRO A 90 -11.70 4.19 -0.87
N ARG A 91 -11.40 5.34 -0.22
CA ARG A 91 -10.52 5.36 0.96
C ARG A 91 -11.07 4.53 2.11
N LYS A 92 -12.36 4.67 2.39
CA LYS A 92 -13.03 3.88 3.44
C LYS A 92 -12.96 2.38 3.14
N ILE A 93 -13.30 1.95 1.92
CA ILE A 93 -13.25 0.54 1.51
C ILE A 93 -11.82 0.00 1.61
N ARG A 94 -10.82 0.79 1.19
CA ARG A 94 -9.41 0.45 1.29
C ARG A 94 -8.99 0.26 2.76
N GLY A 95 -9.35 1.20 3.62
CA GLY A 95 -9.08 1.16 5.05
C GLY A 95 -9.67 -0.09 5.71
N GLU A 96 -10.95 -0.35 5.49
CA GLU A 96 -11.66 -1.54 6.03
C GLU A 96 -11.01 -2.85 5.57
N ALA A 97 -10.62 -2.94 4.29
CA ALA A 97 -9.92 -4.11 3.77
C ALA A 97 -8.55 -4.31 4.43
N LYS A 98 -7.76 -3.24 4.57
CA LYS A 98 -6.45 -3.29 5.25
C LYS A 98 -6.60 -3.64 6.73
N GLN A 99 -7.58 -3.08 7.44
CA GLN A 99 -7.88 -3.43 8.83
C GLN A 99 -8.16 -4.93 9.00
N LYS A 100 -9.00 -5.51 8.12
CA LYS A 100 -9.33 -6.93 8.19
C LYS A 100 -8.11 -7.82 8.02
N ILE A 101 -7.21 -7.47 7.10
CA ILE A 101 -5.95 -8.20 6.89
C ILE A 101 -5.01 -8.04 8.09
N LEU A 102 -4.84 -6.79 8.57
CA LEU A 102 -4.03 -6.44 9.74
C LEU A 102 -4.45 -7.26 10.96
N LEU A 103 -5.71 -7.19 11.36
CA LEU A 103 -6.23 -7.87 12.56
C LEU A 103 -6.14 -9.40 12.44
N LYS A 104 -6.32 -9.95 11.23
CA LYS A 104 -6.22 -11.40 10.99
C LYS A 104 -4.78 -11.91 11.09
N GLY A 105 -3.79 -11.11 10.72
CA GLY A 105 -2.39 -11.55 10.64
C GLY A 105 -1.51 -11.14 11.82
N LEU A 106 -1.99 -10.30 12.73
CA LEU A 106 -1.28 -9.94 13.97
C LEU A 106 -1.06 -11.15 14.90
N LEU A 107 -0.03 -11.05 15.74
CA LEU A 107 0.24 -12.05 16.76
C LEU A 107 -0.93 -12.13 17.77
N PRO A 108 -1.35 -13.34 18.20
CA PRO A 108 -2.53 -13.51 19.06
C PRO A 108 -2.51 -12.67 20.34
N LYS A 109 -1.35 -12.55 21.00
CA LYS A 109 -1.17 -11.75 22.21
C LYS A 109 -1.45 -10.25 22.00
N ILE A 110 -1.07 -9.72 20.83
CA ILE A 110 -1.30 -8.32 20.46
C ILE A 110 -2.77 -8.12 20.12
N VAL A 111 -3.34 -9.04 19.32
CA VAL A 111 -4.76 -9.01 18.93
C VAL A 111 -5.69 -8.94 20.15
N GLN A 112 -5.40 -9.70 21.21
CA GLN A 112 -6.19 -9.65 22.44
C GLN A 112 -6.25 -8.25 23.06
N VAL A 113 -5.10 -7.55 23.14
CA VAL A 113 -5.05 -6.19 23.69
C VAL A 113 -5.76 -5.21 22.75
N VAL A 114 -5.60 -5.36 21.43
CA VAL A 114 -6.25 -4.50 20.43
C VAL A 114 -7.77 -4.58 20.54
N TRP A 115 -8.36 -5.77 20.70
CA TRP A 115 -9.81 -5.94 20.81
C TRP A 115 -10.43 -5.23 22.00
N THR A 116 -9.66 -4.98 23.06
CA THR A 116 -10.15 -4.22 24.22
C THR A 116 -10.18 -2.70 24.00
N ARG A 117 -9.62 -2.22 22.89
CA ARG A 117 -9.36 -0.79 22.63
C ARG A 117 -9.94 -0.27 21.33
N ILE A 118 -10.25 -1.16 20.40
CA ILE A 118 -10.79 -0.80 19.08
C ILE A 118 -12.26 -0.40 19.20
N ASP A 119 -12.63 0.72 18.57
CA ASP A 119 -14.03 1.13 18.37
C ASP A 119 -14.52 0.68 16.99
N VAL A 120 -15.83 0.43 16.86
CA VAL A 120 -16.47 0.04 15.58
C VAL A 120 -16.25 1.07 14.47
N ASN A 121 -16.06 2.35 14.83
CA ASN A 121 -15.85 3.44 13.88
C ASN A 121 -14.36 3.82 13.68
N SER A 122 -13.43 3.04 14.22
CA SER A 122 -11.99 3.34 14.11
C SER A 122 -11.56 3.33 12.64
N SER A 123 -10.80 4.34 12.22
CA SER A 123 -10.16 4.36 10.91
C SER A 123 -8.99 3.37 10.85
N TYR A 124 -8.44 3.11 9.66
CA TYR A 124 -7.29 2.21 9.53
C TYR A 124 -6.08 2.75 10.30
N GLU A 125 -5.88 4.06 10.24
CA GLU A 125 -4.81 4.79 10.92
C GLU A 125 -4.94 4.67 12.43
N ASP A 126 -6.16 4.83 12.97
CA ASP A 126 -6.41 4.65 14.41
C ASP A 126 -6.09 3.22 14.86
N VAL A 127 -6.47 2.22 14.05
CA VAL A 127 -6.17 0.82 14.34
C VAL A 127 -4.66 0.57 14.33
N CYS A 128 -3.90 1.16 13.40
CA CYS A 128 -2.44 1.06 13.40
C CYS A 128 -1.83 1.60 14.70
N GLU A 129 -2.26 2.78 15.17
CA GLU A 129 -1.77 3.36 16.42
C GLU A 129 -2.13 2.49 17.64
N ILE A 130 -3.35 1.95 17.69
CA ILE A 130 -3.78 1.02 18.73
C ILE A 130 -2.90 -0.23 18.74
N VAL A 131 -2.55 -0.76 17.56
CA VAL A 131 -1.70 -1.95 17.40
C VAL A 131 -0.28 -1.67 17.92
N TYR A 132 0.30 -0.50 17.61
CA TYR A 132 1.63 -0.12 18.12
C TYR A 132 1.65 0.02 19.64
N ALA A 133 0.60 0.64 20.19
CA ALA A 133 0.44 0.76 21.63
C ALA A 133 0.25 -0.62 22.31
N ALA A 134 -0.49 -1.53 21.66
CA ALA A 134 -0.71 -2.88 22.15
C ALA A 134 0.59 -3.69 22.21
N GLU A 135 1.43 -3.64 21.18
CA GLU A 135 2.76 -4.26 21.19
C GLU A 135 3.61 -3.79 22.37
N THR A 136 3.62 -2.47 22.61
CA THR A 136 4.37 -1.89 23.74
C THR A 136 3.93 -2.44 25.09
N ILE A 137 2.62 -2.67 25.26
CA ILE A 137 2.06 -3.21 26.51
C ILE A 137 2.42 -4.68 26.68
N VAL A 138 2.25 -5.47 25.62
CA VAL A 138 2.62 -6.88 25.62
C VAL A 138 4.09 -7.06 25.98
N ASN A 139 4.98 -6.29 25.35
CA ASN A 139 6.42 -6.37 25.62
C ASN A 139 6.76 -6.01 27.07
N ARG A 140 6.05 -5.06 27.68
CA ARG A 140 6.22 -4.72 29.11
C ARG A 140 5.70 -5.83 30.03
N MET A 141 4.62 -6.51 29.65
CA MET A 141 4.08 -7.64 30.42
C MET A 141 5.00 -8.86 30.39
N GLU A 142 5.73 -9.09 29.29
CA GLU A 142 6.68 -10.21 29.16
C GLU A 142 8.02 -9.96 29.86
N GLN A 143 8.32 -8.72 30.22
CA GLN A 143 9.55 -8.31 30.91
C GLN A 143 9.39 -8.26 32.45
N ASN A 144 8.17 -8.38 32.96
CA ASN A 144 7.83 -8.40 34.39
C ASN A 144 7.55 -9.82 34.88
#